data_AF-X1HP64-F1
#
_entry.id   AF-X1HP64-F1
#
_cell.length_a   1.000
_cell.length_b   1.000
_cell.length_c   1.000
_cell.angle_alpha   90.00
_cell.angle_beta   90.00
_cell.angle_gamma   90.00
#
_symmetry.space_group_name_H-M   'P 1'
#
loop_
_entity.id
_entity.type
_entity.pdbx_description
1 polymer ?
#
loop_
_entity_poly.entity_id
_entity_poly.type
_entity_poly.pdbx_seq_one_letter_code
_entity_poly.pdbx_strand_id
1 'polypeptide(L)' 'DVISIAGDSRGADTAVVLRPVNTDKFFDLKVKEVLCKPHF' A
#
# COMPACT_ATOMS: atom_id res chain seq x y z
N ASP A 1 8.64 -8.80 0.16
CA ASP A 1 7.48 -7.90 0.32
C ASP A 1 7.95 -6.64 1.01
N VAL A 2 7.19 -5.57 0.90
CA VAL A 2 7.53 -4.27 1.48
C VAL A 2 6.34 -3.71 2.24
N ILE A 3 6.62 -2.91 3.27
CA ILE A 3 5.62 -2.08 3.94
C ILE A 3 5.57 -0.75 3.20
N SER A 4 4.40 -0.41 2.68
CA SER A 4 4.14 0.90 2.06
C SER A 4 3.31 1.74 3.02
N ILE A 5 3.71 3.00 3.22
CA ILE A 5 3.05 3.95 4.12
C ILE A 5 2.58 5.15 3.28
N ALA A 6 1.34 5.58 3.51
CA ALA A 6 0.73 6.74 2.85
C ALA A 6 -0.24 7.45 3.80
N GLY A 7 -0.67 8.67 3.44
CA GLY A 7 -1.71 9.42 4.15
C GLY A 7 -2.32 10.50 3.26
N ASP A 8 -3.52 10.96 3.62
CA ASP A 8 -4.23 11.98 2.85
C ASP A 8 -3.71 13.39 3.17
N SER A 9 -3.13 14.05 2.17
CA SER A 9 -2.56 15.42 2.22
C SER A 9 -1.38 15.64 3.19
N ARG A 10 -1.47 15.18 4.45
CA ARG A 10 -0.47 15.35 5.51
C ARG A 10 -0.43 14.12 6.41
N GLY A 11 0.78 13.76 6.84
CA GLY A 11 0.98 12.64 7.76
C GLY A 11 0.83 11.28 7.07
N ALA A 12 0.56 10.25 7.86
CA ALA A 12 0.38 8.88 7.41
C ALA A 12 -0.75 8.22 8.21
N ASP A 13 -1.78 7.75 7.53
CA ASP A 13 -2.95 7.08 8.12
C ASP A 13 -3.19 5.68 7.53
N THR A 14 -2.41 5.30 6.51
CA THR A 14 -2.57 4.06 5.76
C THR A 14 -1.24 3.33 5.63
N ALA A 15 -1.23 2.04 5.99
CA ALA A 15 -0.07 1.17 5.83
C ALA A 15 -0.49 -0.22 5.34
N VAL A 16 0.25 -0.75 4.37
CA VAL A 16 -0.02 -2.05 3.75
C VAL A 16 1.26 -2.85 3.52
N VAL A 17 1.16 -4.17 3.57
CA VAL A 17 2.21 -5.08 3.08
C VAL A 17 1.88 -5.43 1.63
N LEU A 18 2.78 -5.14 0.69
CA LEU A 18 2.57 -5.44 -0.73
C LEU A 18 3.79 -6.08 -1.41
N ARG A 19 3.54 -6.73 -2.54
CA ARG A 19 4.57 -7.16 -3.49
C ARG A 19 4.76 -6.08 -4.55
N PRO A 20 5.92 -5.41 -4.62
CA PRO A 20 6.19 -4.40 -5.63
C PRO A 20 6.41 -5.04 -7.00
N VAL A 21 6.06 -4.31 -8.05
CA VAL A 21 6.23 -4.69 -9.46
C VAL A 21 6.58 -3.45 -10.28
N ASN A 22 7.21 -3.64 -11.44
CA ASN A 22 7.44 -2.58 -12.41
C ASN A 22 6.14 -2.21 -13.15
N THR A 23 6.12 -1.04 -13.77
CA THR A 23 4.93 -0.48 -14.44
C THR A 23 4.40 -1.35 -15.58
N ASP A 24 5.25 -2.05 -16.32
CA ASP A 24 4.86 -2.98 -17.40
C ASP A 24 4.06 -4.20 -16.90
N LYS A 25 4.14 -4.49 -15.59
CA LYS A 25 3.45 -5.59 -14.91
C LYS A 25 2.52 -5.10 -13.81
N PHE A 26 1.96 -3.89 -13.95
CA PHE A 26 1.17 -3.24 -12.89
C PHE A 26 0.06 -4.13 -12.32
N PHE A 27 -0.59 -4.96 -13.14
CA PHE A 27 -1.66 -5.87 -12.71
C PHE A 27 -1.18 -7.06 -11.86
N ASP A 28 0.12 -7.34 -11.83
CA ASP A 28 0.71 -8.34 -10.94
C ASP A 28 0.97 -7.79 -9.52
N LEU A 29 0.74 -6.49 -9.29
CA LEU A 29 0.83 -5.89 -7.96
C LEU A 29 -0.20 -6.55 -7.03
N LYS A 30 0.27 -6.98 -5.86
CA LYS A 30 -0.60 -7.62 -4.86
C LYS A 30 -0.41 -6.96 -3.50
N VAL A 31 -1.51 -6.44 -2.98
CA VAL A 31 -1.64 -6.10 -1.56
C VAL A 31 -1.90 -7.40 -0.80
N LYS A 32 -1.05 -7.70 0.17
CA LYS A 32 -1.11 -8.93 0.96
C LYS A 32 -1.88 -8.73 2.26
N GLU A 33 -1.68 -7.59 2.90
CA GLU A 33 -2.25 -7.27 4.20
C GLU A 33 -2.44 -5.76 4.34
N VAL A 34 -3.53 -5.36 4.98
CA VAL A 34 -3.79 -3.96 5.37
C VAL A 34 -3.54 -3.86 6.87
N LEU A 35 -2.50 -3.11 7.26
CA LEU A 35 -2.12 -2.94 8.66
C LEU A 35 -2.97 -1.86 9.33
N CYS A 36 -3.21 -0.76 8.62
CA CYS A 36 -4.14 0.30 9.01
C CYS A 36 -4.64 1.06 7.77
N LYS A 37 -5.87 1.57 7.85
CA LYS A 37 -6.48 2.47 6.86
C LYS A 37 -7.63 3.22 7.54
N PRO A 38 -7.96 4.47 7.15
CA PRO A 38 -9.22 5.10 7.55
C PRO A 38 -10.43 4.22 7.24
N HIS A 39 -11.35 4.10 8.20
CA HIS A 39 -12.54 3.23 8.16
C HIS A 39 -13.85 3.97 7.85
N PHE A 40 -13.80 5.30 7.65
CA PHE A 40 -14.96 6.18 7.44
C PHE A 40 -14.71 7.13 6.28
#